data_AF-A0A3D5DR92-F1
#
_entry.id   AF-A0A3D5DR92-F1
#
_cell.length_a   1.000
_cell.length_b   1.000
_cell.length_c   1.000
_cell.angle_alpha   90.00
_cell.angle_beta   90.00
_cell.angle_gamma   90.00
#
_symmetry.space_group_name_H-M   'P 1'
#
loop_
_entity.id
_entity.type
_entity.pdbx_description
1 polymer ?
#
loop_
_entity_poly.entity_id
_entity_poly.type
_entity_poly.pdbx_seq_one_letter_code
_entity_poly.pdbx_strand_id
1 'polypeptide(L)'
;MQYVDYSKTYIPEGNVFFPYVHKRSSFAHENEYRLLTLWTPDVLETDERGNGVRTEPDVPPLFLREAVDLDRLVEAVYVSPEAPGWVARVVGEVTGKYMPGLAIRHSDLAADPVY
;
A
#
# COMPACT_ATOMS: atom_id res chain seq x y z
N MET A 1 -4.85 9.94 -2.50
CA MET A 1 -4.88 10.10 -1.04
C MET A 1 -5.32 11.50 -0.68
N GLN A 2 -6.07 11.68 0.41
CA GLN A 2 -6.38 13.02 0.92
C GLN A 2 -5.53 13.32 2.16
N TYR A 3 -4.68 14.33 2.05
CA TYR A 3 -3.82 14.78 3.13
C TYR A 3 -4.52 15.88 3.94
N VAL A 4 -4.84 15.62 5.21
CA VAL A 4 -5.70 16.50 6.03
C VAL A 4 -5.10 16.80 7.41
N ASP A 5 -5.46 17.95 7.97
CA ASP A 5 -5.14 18.33 9.34
C ASP A 5 -6.19 17.70 10.26
N TYR A 6 -5.78 16.70 11.05
CA TYR A 6 -6.68 15.93 11.90
C TYR A 6 -7.25 16.77 13.06
N SER A 7 -6.65 17.93 13.37
CA SER A 7 -7.19 18.84 14.38
C SER A 7 -8.33 19.72 13.87
N LYS A 8 -8.44 19.90 12.54
CA LYS A 8 -9.40 20.80 11.89
C LYS A 8 -10.42 20.08 11.01
N THR A 9 -10.07 18.89 10.54
CA THR A 9 -10.86 18.17 9.54
C THR A 9 -11.70 17.12 10.23
N TYR A 10 -13.02 17.26 10.09
CA TYR A 10 -13.95 16.21 10.47
C TYR A 10 -13.96 15.11 9.40
N ILE A 11 -13.71 13.87 9.83
CA ILE A 11 -13.78 12.68 8.96
C ILE A 11 -15.00 11.86 9.42
N PRO A 12 -16.05 11.74 8.59
CA PRO A 12 -17.25 10.98 8.95
C PRO A 12 -16.97 9.49 9.20
N GLU A 13 -17.53 8.92 10.26
CA GLU A 13 -17.30 7.50 10.60
C GLU A 13 -18.09 6.52 9.71
N GLY A 14 -19.08 7.01 8.94
CA GLY A 14 -19.97 6.16 8.13
C GLY A 14 -19.32 5.53 6.90
N ASN A 15 -18.09 5.91 6.54
CA ASN A 15 -17.38 5.34 5.40
C ASN A 15 -16.19 4.50 5.87
N VAL A 16 -16.29 3.19 5.66
CA VAL A 16 -15.29 2.20 6.06
C VAL A 16 -13.91 2.40 5.43
N PHE A 17 -13.82 3.14 4.32
CA PHE A 17 -12.54 3.42 3.64
C PHE A 17 -11.83 4.65 4.19
N PHE A 18 -12.53 5.58 4.87
CA PHE A 18 -11.94 6.86 5.29
C PHE A 18 -10.70 6.77 6.17
N PRO A 19 -10.59 5.84 7.14
CA PRO A 19 -9.36 5.64 7.90
C PRO A 19 -8.15 5.30 7.02
N TYR A 20 -8.40 4.71 5.85
CA TYR A 20 -7.38 4.23 4.93
C TYR A 20 -7.13 5.16 3.74
N VAL A 21 -7.97 6.18 3.50
CA VAL A 21 -7.78 7.16 2.41
C VAL A 21 -7.41 8.58 2.87
N HIS A 22 -7.34 8.79 4.18
CA HIS A 22 -6.85 10.03 4.78
C HIS A 22 -5.50 9.81 5.46
N LYS A 23 -4.59 10.78 5.31
CA LYS A 23 -3.29 10.82 6.00
C LYS A 23 -3.04 12.23 6.52
N ARG A 24 -2.20 12.39 7.55
CA ARG A 24 -1.86 13.71 8.09
C ARG A 24 -1.15 14.58 7.05
N SER A 25 -1.47 15.87 6.99
CA SER A 25 -0.87 16.82 6.04
C SER A 25 0.66 16.89 6.08
N SER A 26 1.30 16.61 7.22
CA SER A 26 2.77 16.57 7.35
C SER A 26 3.46 15.54 6.44
N PHE A 27 2.72 14.55 5.93
CA PHE A 27 3.23 13.50 5.05
C PHE A 27 2.85 13.71 3.57
N ALA A 28 2.35 14.90 3.20
CA ALA A 28 1.95 15.18 1.82
C ALA A 28 3.10 15.04 0.80
N HIS A 29 4.34 15.20 1.25
CA HIS A 29 5.55 15.02 0.44
C HIS A 29 5.75 13.56 -0.03
N GLU A 30 5.14 12.58 0.62
CA GLU A 30 5.28 11.17 0.23
C GLU A 30 4.55 10.83 -1.07
N ASN A 31 3.52 11.59 -1.44
CA ASN A 31 2.71 11.41 -2.65
C ASN A 31 2.34 9.93 -2.94
N GLU A 32 1.71 9.28 -1.97
CA GLU A 32 1.52 7.83 -1.97
C GLU A 32 0.25 7.36 -2.73
N TYR A 33 0.33 6.15 -3.29
CA TYR A 33 -0.81 5.38 -3.78
C TYR A 33 -1.06 4.19 -2.84
N ARG A 34 -2.34 3.85 -2.60
CA ARG A 34 -2.72 2.65 -1.82
C ARG A 34 -3.71 1.80 -2.60
N LEU A 35 -3.48 0.50 -2.60
CA LEU A 35 -4.47 -0.50 -3.00
C LEU A 35 -5.32 -0.86 -1.78
N LEU A 36 -6.63 -0.74 -1.88
CA LEU A 36 -7.57 -1.11 -0.82
C LEU A 36 -8.50 -2.21 -1.34
N THR A 37 -8.43 -3.39 -0.75
CA THR A 37 -9.36 -4.49 -1.00
C THR A 37 -10.21 -4.70 0.24
N LEU A 38 -11.53 -4.74 0.05
CA LEU A 38 -12.47 -5.18 1.06
C LEU A 38 -12.95 -6.58 0.66
N TRP A 39 -12.74 -7.56 1.52
CA TRP A 39 -13.38 -8.86 1.36
C TRP A 39 -14.82 -8.77 1.86
N THR A 40 -15.74 -9.27 1.05
CA THR A 40 -17.13 -9.46 1.43
C THR A 40 -17.53 -10.87 1.02
N PRO A 41 -18.23 -11.63 1.88
CA PRO A 41 -18.70 -12.95 1.51
C PRO A 41 -19.69 -12.83 0.35
N ASP A 42 -19.45 -13.59 -0.71
CA ASP A 42 -20.33 -13.57 -1.87
C ASP A 42 -21.67 -14.26 -1.59
N VAL A 43 -22.73 -13.64 -2.12
CA VAL A 43 -24.06 -14.25 -2.24
C VAL A 43 -24.18 -14.76 -3.67
N LEU A 44 -23.83 -16.03 -3.89
CA LEU A 44 -23.80 -16.61 -5.24
C LEU A 44 -25.10 -17.31 -5.63
N GLU A 45 -25.95 -17.65 -4.67
CA GLU A 45 -27.17 -18.42 -4.94
C GLU A 45 -28.39 -17.81 -4.26
N THR A 46 -29.57 -18.19 -4.75
CA THR A 46 -30.85 -17.82 -4.15
C THR A 46 -31.58 -19.11 -3.77
N ASP A 47 -32.10 -19.20 -2.55
CA ASP A 47 -32.90 -20.35 -2.13
C ASP A 47 -34.25 -20.39 -2.86
N GLU A 48 -35.01 -21.47 -2.67
CA GLU A 48 -36.35 -21.65 -3.25
C GLU A 48 -37.36 -20.56 -2.85
N ARG A 49 -37.03 -19.73 -1.85
CA ARG A 49 -37.86 -18.64 -1.31
C ARG A 49 -37.39 -17.26 -1.76
N GLY A 50 -36.37 -17.16 -2.61
CA GLY A 50 -35.85 -15.89 -3.08
C GLY A 50 -34.83 -15.22 -2.14
N ASN A 51 -34.39 -15.89 -1.07
CA ASN A 51 -33.36 -15.35 -0.18
C ASN A 51 -31.97 -15.67 -0.72
N GLY A 52 -31.06 -14.68 -0.65
CA GLY A 52 -29.66 -14.89 -0.98
C GLY A 52 -29.00 -15.90 -0.03
N VAL A 53 -28.45 -16.97 -0.59
CA VAL A 53 -27.64 -17.96 0.12
C VAL A 53 -26.17 -17.62 -0.07
N ARG A 54 -25.46 -17.49 1.05
CA ARG A 54 -24.01 -17.30 1.06
C ARG A 54 -23.33 -18.62 0.77
N THR A 55 -22.39 -18.59 -0.15
CA THR A 55 -21.56 -19.74 -0.55
C THR A 55 -20.13 -19.63 -0.03
N GLU A 56 -19.69 -18.43 0.35
CA GLU A 56 -18.42 -18.23 1.05
C GLU A 56 -18.57 -18.30 2.57
N PRO A 57 -17.53 -18.74 3.31
CA PRO A 57 -17.52 -18.71 4.78
C PRO A 57 -17.70 -17.28 5.31
N ASP A 58 -18.35 -17.13 6.46
CA ASP A 58 -18.45 -15.83 7.14
C ASP A 58 -17.10 -15.30 7.67
N VAL A 59 -16.07 -16.15 7.68
CA VAL A 59 -14.73 -15.80 8.15
C VAL A 59 -13.87 -15.38 6.97
N PRO A 60 -13.29 -14.16 6.97
CA PRO A 60 -12.39 -13.73 5.91
C PRO A 60 -11.19 -14.68 5.80
N PRO A 61 -10.62 -14.84 4.60
CA PRO A 61 -9.40 -15.61 4.44
C PRO A 61 -8.27 -14.99 5.26
N LEU A 62 -7.33 -15.82 5.73
CA LEU A 62 -6.14 -15.37 6.46
C LEU A 62 -5.32 -14.33 5.67
N PHE A 63 -5.36 -14.41 4.34
CA PHE A 63 -4.67 -13.50 3.44
C PHE A 63 -5.56 -13.22 2.23
N LEU A 64 -5.61 -11.96 1.80
CA LEU A 64 -6.10 -11.59 0.47
C LEU A 64 -4.92 -11.63 -0.51
N ARG A 65 -5.13 -12.25 -1.66
CA ARG A 65 -4.12 -12.36 -2.71
C ARG A 65 -4.56 -11.54 -3.91
N GLU A 66 -3.84 -10.46 -4.15
CA GLU A 66 -4.03 -9.64 -5.34
C GLU A 66 -2.84 -9.82 -6.28
N ALA A 67 -3.11 -10.14 -7.54
CA ALA A 67 -2.08 -10.21 -8.57
C ALA A 67 -1.68 -8.78 -8.95
N VAL A 68 -0.44 -8.41 -8.68
CA VAL A 68 0.12 -7.11 -9.05
C VAL A 68 1.41 -7.29 -9.84
N ASP A 69 1.61 -6.42 -10.82
CA ASP A 69 2.83 -6.35 -11.60
C ASP A 69 3.75 -5.29 -10.99
N LEU A 70 4.72 -5.74 -10.20
CA LEU A 70 5.62 -4.85 -9.48
C LEU A 70 6.54 -4.06 -10.42
N ASP A 71 6.86 -4.58 -11.60
CA ASP A 71 7.72 -3.89 -12.58
C ASP A 71 7.02 -2.66 -13.17
N ARG A 72 5.68 -2.64 -13.14
CA ARG A 72 4.87 -1.48 -13.55
C ARG A 72 4.61 -0.49 -12.42
N LEU A 73 4.76 -0.92 -11.16
CA LEU A 73 4.40 -0.13 -9.99
C LEU A 73 5.61 0.50 -9.31
N VAL A 74 6.80 -0.08 -9.47
CA VAL A 74 8.01 0.36 -8.80
C VAL A 74 9.06 0.70 -9.85
N GLU A 75 9.47 1.95 -9.91
CA GLU A 75 10.52 2.41 -10.84
C GLU A 75 11.93 2.15 -10.29
N ALA A 76 12.13 2.40 -9.00
CA ALA A 76 13.42 2.27 -8.34
C ALA A 76 13.26 2.11 -6.83
N VAL A 77 14.26 1.50 -6.19
CA VAL A 77 14.39 1.47 -4.74
C VAL A 77 15.48 2.44 -4.33
N TYR A 78 15.15 3.37 -3.43
CA TYR A 78 16.10 4.32 -2.87
C TYR A 78 16.51 3.91 -1.46
N VAL A 79 17.82 3.79 -1.24
CA VAL A 79 18.39 3.57 0.10
C VAL A 79 18.92 4.90 0.62
N SER A 80 18.54 5.27 1.85
CA SER A 80 19.04 6.50 2.49
C SER A 80 20.57 6.52 2.48
N PRO A 81 21.21 7.68 2.19
CA PRO A 81 22.67 7.81 2.23
C PRO A 81 23.23 7.60 3.64
N GLU A 82 22.42 7.86 4.67
CA GLU A 82 22.76 7.66 6.08
C GLU A 82 22.53 6.22 6.55
N ALA A 83 21.95 5.36 5.70
CA ALA A 83 21.68 3.98 6.08
C ALA A 83 22.99 3.22 6.30
N PRO A 84 23.11 2.42 7.38
CA PRO A 84 24.26 1.55 7.56
C PRO A 84 24.47 0.62 6.36
N GLY A 85 25.72 0.34 5.98
CA GLY A 85 26.03 -0.45 4.79
C GLY A 85 25.38 -1.85 4.76
N TRP A 86 25.11 -2.44 5.93
CA TRP A 86 24.40 -3.72 6.02
C TRP A 86 22.94 -3.61 5.55
N VAL A 87 22.28 -2.46 5.74
CA VAL A 87 20.91 -2.22 5.27
C VAL A 87 20.89 -2.17 3.76
N ALA A 88 21.79 -1.40 3.15
CA ALA A 88 21.91 -1.31 1.70
C ALA A 88 22.15 -2.70 1.07
N ARG A 89 23.01 -3.52 1.68
CA ARG A 89 23.24 -4.91 1.27
C ARG A 89 21.98 -5.75 1.34
N VAL A 90 21.26 -5.75 2.47
CA VAL A 90 20.05 -6.56 2.65
C VAL A 90 18.95 -6.12 1.68
N VAL A 91 18.74 -4.81 1.52
CA VAL A 91 17.79 -4.28 0.54
C VAL A 91 18.17 -4.72 -0.87
N GLY A 92 19.46 -4.68 -1.21
CA GLY A 92 19.95 -5.16 -2.51
C GLY A 92 19.70 -6.66 -2.73
N GLU A 93 19.98 -7.49 -1.74
CA GLU A 93 19.75 -8.94 -1.80
C GLU A 93 18.25 -9.28 -1.99
N VAL A 94 17.36 -8.60 -1.25
CA VAL A 94 15.90 -8.78 -1.36
C VAL A 94 15.40 -8.29 -2.72
N THR A 95 15.82 -7.10 -3.15
CA THR A 95 15.40 -6.51 -4.42
C THR A 95 15.86 -7.37 -5.60
N GLY A 96 17.12 -7.83 -5.60
CA GLY A 96 17.63 -8.71 -6.65
C GLY A 96 16.93 -10.06 -6.72
N LYS A 97 16.42 -10.58 -5.58
CA LYS A 97 15.68 -11.85 -5.54
C LYS A 97 14.25 -11.72 -6.07
N TYR A 98 13.54 -10.65 -5.72
CA TYR A 98 12.10 -10.55 -5.99
C TYR A 98 11.74 -9.59 -7.13
N MET A 99 12.65 -8.69 -7.51
CA MET A 99 12.45 -7.68 -8.57
C MET A 99 13.71 -7.59 -9.44
N PRO A 100 14.09 -8.69 -10.12
CA PRO A 100 15.33 -8.74 -10.89
C PRO A 100 15.29 -7.72 -12.04
N GLY A 101 16.27 -6.81 -12.06
CA GLY A 101 16.35 -5.74 -13.07
C GLY A 101 15.90 -4.36 -12.57
N LEU A 102 15.31 -4.27 -11.38
CA LEU A 102 14.96 -3.00 -10.77
C LEU A 102 16.22 -2.22 -10.33
N ALA A 103 16.26 -0.94 -10.66
CA ALA A 103 17.37 -0.08 -10.26
C ALA A 103 17.35 0.18 -8.75
N ILE A 104 18.47 -0.10 -8.08
CA ILE A 104 18.72 0.34 -6.70
C ILE A 104 19.58 1.60 -6.77
N ARG A 105 19.08 2.69 -6.21
CA ARG A 105 19.75 3.99 -6.16
C ARG A 105 20.11 4.31 -4.71
N HIS A 106 21.32 4.79 -4.47
CA HIS A 106 21.61 5.49 -3.23
C HIS A 106 20.96 6.87 -3.33
N SER A 107 20.24 7.27 -2.30
CA SER A 107 19.50 8.51 -2.32
C SER A 107 20.44 9.72 -2.18
N ASP A 108 20.25 10.71 -3.05
CA ASP A 108 20.98 11.99 -3.01
C ASP A 108 20.40 12.96 -1.95
N LEU A 109 19.51 12.49 -1.07
CA LEU A 109 18.85 13.34 -0.06
C LEU A 109 19.83 14.08 0.87
N ALA A 110 21.04 13.53 1.07
CA ALA A 110 22.11 14.14 1.85
C ALA A 110 23.20 14.79 0.98
N ALA A 111 23.06 14.75 -0.35
CA ALA A 111 23.98 15.45 -1.24
C ALA A 111 23.72 16.96 -1.13
N ASP A 112 24.79 17.76 -1.09
CA ASP A 112 24.67 19.21 -1.08
C ASP A 112 23.89 19.69 -2.32
N PRO A 113 22.92 20.61 -2.18
CA PRO A 113 22.20 21.15 -3.32
C PRO A 113 23.18 21.84 -4.27
N VAL A 114 23.14 21.47 -5.54
CA VAL A 114 23.91 22.15 -6.58
C VAL A 114 23.28 23.53 -6.80
N TYR A 115 24.01 24.60 -6.46
CA TYR A 115 23.65 26.01 -6.74
C TYR A 115 24.33 26.48 -8.02
#